data_AF-A0AAW0FJQ1-F1
#
_entry.id   AF-A0AAW0FJQ1-F1
#
_cell.length_a   1.000
_cell.length_b   1.000
_cell.length_c   1.000
_cell.angle_alpha   90.00
_cell.angle_beta   90.00
_cell.angle_gamma   90.00
#
_symmetry.space_group_name_H-M   'P 1'
#
loop_
_entity.id
_entity.type
_entity.pdbx_description
1 polymer ?
#
loop_
_entity_poly.entity_id
_entity_poly.type
_entity_poly.pdbx_seq_one_letter_code
_entity_poly.pdbx_strand_id
1 'polypeptide(L)'
;MSLLDEKDQTDSPTAKILETESYEHAFGPKQQRKKPRNVNASSLEELAQITDQDSQKYDEKQELDSTLGLMGGSFLDNDDFTQAAKEAIFHKGQSKRIWNELYKVIDSSDVVIHVLDARDPEGTRGVVRVEHVSNPEQYIADMLTKCERKHLERTYEVKGWSKFEEDPELLEKASLEFIELIARRQGRLLKGGEPDESGVSKQILNDFNRGKIPWFTAPPKDEEERTGEDKKAGYKRKRAEKAEREIAKKQKIEDKINAEYAKEEEEINGQVDENEKEDKQDKN
;
A
#
# COMPACT_ATOMS: atom_id res chain seq x y z
N MET A 1 -33.16 9.48 28.75
CA MET A 1 -33.38 8.71 27.52
C MET A 1 -33.33 7.19 27.72
N SER A 2 -32.84 6.69 28.87
CA SER A 2 -32.76 5.23 29.15
C SER A 2 -34.02 4.40 28.89
N LEU A 3 -35.23 4.94 29.04
CA LEU A 3 -36.49 4.22 28.74
C LEU A 3 -36.76 4.02 27.24
N LEU A 4 -36.04 4.75 26.37
CA LEU A 4 -36.20 4.73 24.91
C LEU A 4 -34.99 4.09 24.20
N ASP A 5 -33.90 3.83 24.92
CA ASP A 5 -32.61 3.42 24.36
C ASP A 5 -32.39 1.89 24.39
N GLU A 6 -33.24 1.13 25.09
CA GLU A 6 -33.17 -0.35 25.05
C GLU A 6 -33.73 -0.85 23.71
N LYS A 7 -32.83 -1.15 22.78
CA LYS A 7 -33.15 -1.81 21.52
C LYS A 7 -33.23 -3.33 21.75
N ASP A 8 -34.15 -3.99 21.05
CA ASP A 8 -34.23 -5.44 21.04
C ASP A 8 -32.92 -6.03 20.50
N GLN A 9 -32.13 -6.65 21.37
CA GLN A 9 -30.89 -7.33 21.03
C GLN A 9 -31.20 -8.82 20.83
N THR A 10 -30.78 -9.39 19.70
CA THR A 10 -31.02 -10.82 19.38
C THR A 10 -30.22 -11.76 20.28
N ASP A 11 -29.10 -11.28 20.79
CA ASP A 11 -28.18 -12.06 21.62
C ASP A 11 -28.32 -11.63 23.08
N SER A 12 -28.66 -12.58 23.94
CA SER A 12 -28.68 -12.36 25.38
C SER A 12 -27.25 -12.29 25.92
N PRO A 13 -26.97 -11.44 26.93
CA PRO A 13 -25.68 -11.44 27.63
C PRO A 13 -25.29 -12.85 28.10
N THR A 14 -24.01 -13.19 28.00
CA THR A 14 -23.51 -14.47 28.49
C THR A 14 -23.72 -14.61 30.00
N ALA A 15 -24.07 -15.82 30.44
CA ALA A 15 -24.33 -16.09 31.84
C ALA A 15 -23.07 -15.82 32.70
N LYS A 16 -23.25 -15.17 33.85
CA LYS A 16 -22.16 -14.86 34.78
C LYS A 16 -21.76 -16.12 35.56
N ILE A 17 -20.77 -16.85 35.06
CA ILE A 17 -20.29 -18.11 35.65
C ILE A 17 -19.81 -17.94 37.11
N LEU A 18 -19.35 -16.74 37.49
CA LEU A 18 -18.90 -16.42 38.86
C LEU A 18 -20.00 -16.53 39.92
N GLU A 19 -21.27 -16.38 39.53
CA GLU A 19 -22.40 -16.56 40.45
C GLU A 19 -22.62 -18.05 40.79
N THR A 20 -22.16 -18.94 39.91
CA THR A 20 -22.28 -20.40 40.07
C THR A 20 -21.03 -21.06 40.67
N GLU A 21 -19.84 -20.55 40.34
CA GLU A 21 -18.55 -21.06 40.83
C GLU A 21 -17.58 -19.91 41.08
N SER A 22 -17.03 -19.84 42.31
CA SER A 22 -15.96 -18.91 42.64
C SER A 22 -14.59 -19.45 42.17
N TYR A 23 -13.61 -18.55 41.99
CA TYR A 23 -12.28 -18.93 41.55
C TYR A 23 -11.59 -19.97 42.47
N GLU A 24 -11.73 -19.84 43.80
CA GLU A 24 -11.16 -20.79 44.76
C GLU A 24 -11.72 -22.22 44.59
N HIS A 25 -12.98 -22.33 44.18
CA HIS A 25 -13.65 -23.61 43.98
C HIS A 25 -13.40 -24.20 42.59
N ALA A 26 -13.11 -23.36 41.59
CA ALA A 26 -12.80 -23.79 40.23
C ALA A 26 -11.39 -24.38 40.09
N PHE A 27 -10.37 -23.79 40.74
CA PHE A 27 -8.97 -24.24 40.67
C PHE A 27 -8.17 -23.86 41.93
N GLY A 28 -7.25 -24.72 42.38
CA GLY A 28 -6.37 -24.48 43.53
C GLY A 28 -6.56 -25.46 44.70
N PRO A 29 -5.98 -25.20 45.88
CA PRO A 29 -5.99 -26.16 47.00
C PRO A 29 -7.39 -26.48 47.53
N LYS A 30 -8.32 -25.52 47.46
CA LYS A 30 -9.73 -25.68 47.88
C LYS A 30 -10.66 -26.04 46.72
N GLN A 31 -10.12 -26.50 45.59
CA GLN A 31 -10.91 -26.81 44.40
C GLN A 31 -11.93 -27.91 44.69
N GLN A 32 -13.17 -27.65 44.28
CA GLN A 32 -14.29 -28.58 44.37
C GLN A 32 -14.69 -29.14 43.01
N ARG A 33 -14.23 -28.53 41.91
CA ARG A 33 -14.51 -28.97 40.54
C ARG A 33 -13.77 -30.26 40.21
N LYS A 34 -14.51 -31.33 39.94
CA LYS A 34 -13.96 -32.65 39.55
C LYS A 34 -14.14 -33.01 38.08
N LYS A 35 -15.11 -32.40 37.39
CA LYS A 35 -15.40 -32.63 35.97
C LYS A 35 -15.62 -31.30 35.25
N PRO A 36 -15.27 -31.19 33.96
CA PRO A 36 -15.58 -30.01 33.16
C PRO A 36 -17.10 -29.93 32.91
N ARG A 37 -17.66 -28.72 33.04
CA ARG A 37 -19.09 -28.47 32.81
C ARG A 37 -19.42 -28.12 31.36
N ASN A 38 -18.47 -27.44 30.68
CA ASN A 38 -18.64 -26.92 29.33
C ASN A 38 -17.67 -27.62 28.37
N VAL A 39 -17.82 -28.94 28.21
CA VAL A 39 -17.19 -29.62 27.08
C VAL A 39 -18.17 -29.53 25.93
N ASN A 40 -17.79 -28.83 24.86
CA ASN A 40 -18.62 -28.64 23.67
C ASN A 40 -18.71 -29.91 22.80
N ALA A 41 -18.59 -31.09 23.39
CA ALA A 41 -18.63 -32.36 22.69
C ALA A 41 -19.48 -33.36 23.48
N SER A 42 -20.49 -33.89 22.80
CA SER A 42 -21.39 -34.92 23.34
C SER A 42 -20.86 -36.34 23.11
N SER A 43 -19.99 -36.51 22.11
CA SER A 43 -19.38 -37.79 21.73
C SER A 43 -17.87 -37.65 21.53
N LEU A 44 -17.15 -38.77 21.58
CA LEU A 44 -15.71 -38.79 21.32
C LEU A 44 -15.38 -38.40 19.87
N GLU A 45 -16.26 -38.75 18.94
CA GLU A 45 -16.14 -38.41 17.52
C GLU A 45 -16.25 -36.89 17.29
N GLU A 46 -17.22 -36.24 17.94
CA GLU A 46 -17.39 -34.78 17.88
C GLU A 46 -16.18 -34.04 18.48
N LEU A 47 -15.59 -34.58 19.55
CA LEU A 47 -14.38 -34.03 20.13
C LEU A 47 -13.19 -34.11 19.15
N ALA A 48 -13.04 -35.24 18.46
CA ALA A 48 -11.98 -35.41 17.45
C ALA A 48 -12.13 -34.42 16.29
N GLN A 49 -13.36 -34.21 15.81
CA GLN A 49 -13.64 -33.24 14.75
C GLN A 49 -13.33 -31.80 15.19
N ILE A 50 -13.67 -31.41 16.42
CA ILE A 50 -13.34 -30.09 16.97
C ILE A 50 -11.82 -29.93 17.08
N THR A 51 -11.10 -30.95 17.56
CA THR A 51 -9.63 -30.88 17.67
C THR A 51 -8.96 -30.75 16.31
N ASP A 52 -9.47 -31.43 15.28
CA ASP A 52 -8.94 -31.32 13.92
C ASP A 52 -9.18 -29.91 13.35
N GLN A 53 -10.37 -29.34 13.55
CA GLN A 53 -10.69 -27.97 13.13
C GLN A 53 -9.85 -26.92 13.86
N ASP A 54 -9.65 -27.08 15.17
CA ASP A 54 -8.85 -26.14 15.96
C ASP A 54 -7.37 -26.24 15.61
N SER A 55 -6.88 -27.43 15.24
CA SER A 55 -5.53 -27.64 14.72
C SER A 55 -5.35 -26.93 13.38
N GLN A 56 -6.30 -27.12 12.44
CA GLN A 56 -6.29 -26.42 11.14
C GLN A 56 -6.30 -24.90 11.30
N LYS A 57 -7.17 -24.35 12.15
CA LYS A 57 -7.22 -22.90 12.43
C LYS A 57 -5.92 -22.38 13.03
N TYR A 58 -5.27 -23.17 13.89
CA TYR A 58 -3.99 -22.81 14.48
C TYR A 58 -2.90 -22.73 13.42
N ASP A 59 -2.82 -23.73 12.54
CA ASP A 59 -1.86 -23.78 11.44
C ASP A 59 -2.10 -22.63 10.45
N GLU A 60 -3.35 -22.39 10.03
CA GLU A 60 -3.72 -21.26 9.17
C GLU A 60 -3.34 -19.91 9.80
N LYS A 61 -3.56 -19.75 11.11
CA LYS A 61 -3.17 -18.53 11.83
C LYS A 61 -1.65 -18.37 11.84
N GLN A 62 -0.90 -19.43 12.06
CA GLN A 62 0.57 -19.38 12.05
C GLN A 62 1.09 -18.97 10.67
N GLU A 63 0.52 -19.51 9.59
CA GLU A 63 0.86 -19.13 8.22
C GLU A 63 0.47 -17.66 7.91
N LEU A 64 -0.72 -17.21 8.30
CA LEU A 64 -1.15 -15.82 8.16
C LEU A 64 -0.26 -14.84 8.94
N ASP A 65 0.07 -15.16 10.18
CA ASP A 65 0.93 -14.36 11.02
C ASP A 65 2.36 -14.26 10.44
N SER A 66 2.83 -15.34 9.81
CA SER A 66 4.12 -15.37 9.10
C SER A 66 4.13 -14.50 7.84
N THR A 67 3.01 -14.43 7.12
CA THR A 67 2.88 -13.64 5.88
C THR A 67 2.60 -12.16 6.13
N LEU A 68 1.83 -11.83 7.18
CA LEU A 68 1.52 -10.45 7.56
C LEU A 68 2.66 -9.78 8.35
N GLY A 69 3.66 -10.54 8.79
CA GLY A 69 4.77 -10.03 9.61
C GLY A 69 4.30 -9.41 10.94
N LEU A 70 3.09 -9.75 11.39
CA LEU A 70 2.37 -9.06 12.48
C LEU A 70 2.55 -9.74 13.84
N MET A 71 2.98 -11.00 13.86
CA MET A 71 3.47 -11.62 15.09
C MET A 71 4.92 -11.14 15.26
N GLY A 72 5.18 -10.47 16.38
CA GLY A 72 6.49 -9.94 16.81
C GLY A 72 7.56 -11.01 17.01
N GLY A 73 7.89 -11.68 15.92
CA GLY A 73 9.11 -12.40 15.63
C GLY A 73 9.47 -11.97 14.22
N SER A 74 9.74 -10.68 14.05
CA SER A 74 10.35 -10.20 12.82
C SER A 74 11.64 -11.01 12.62
N PHE A 75 12.06 -11.24 11.37
CA PHE A 75 13.41 -11.75 11.09
C PHE A 75 14.49 -11.02 11.93
N LEU A 76 14.22 -9.76 12.29
CA LEU A 76 15.01 -8.89 13.14
C LEU A 76 14.98 -9.20 14.65
N ASP A 77 14.01 -9.94 15.21
CA ASP A 77 13.99 -10.27 16.65
C ASP A 77 14.90 -11.45 17.01
N ASN A 78 15.28 -12.27 16.01
CA ASN A 78 16.28 -13.34 16.18
C ASN A 78 17.71 -12.81 16.08
N ASP A 79 17.90 -11.68 15.39
CA ASP A 79 19.14 -10.94 15.37
C ASP A 79 19.09 -9.88 16.49
N ASP A 80 20.19 -9.48 17.12
CA ASP A 80 20.21 -8.49 18.22
C ASP A 80 19.90 -7.03 17.77
N PHE A 81 19.03 -6.84 16.77
CA PHE A 81 18.67 -5.54 16.20
C PHE A 81 17.22 -5.17 16.51
N THR A 82 17.00 -3.90 16.89
CA THR A 82 15.65 -3.36 17.12
C THR A 82 15.33 -2.33 16.05
N GLN A 83 14.04 -2.21 15.71
CA GLN A 83 13.59 -1.15 14.82
C GLN A 83 13.91 0.23 15.40
N ALA A 84 14.22 1.18 14.53
CA ALA A 84 14.49 2.55 14.95
C ALA A 84 13.27 3.15 15.68
N ALA A 85 13.54 3.92 16.74
CA ALA A 85 12.49 4.59 17.48
C ALA A 85 11.72 5.56 16.59
N LYS A 86 10.39 5.54 16.69
CA LYS A 86 9.53 6.48 15.95
C LYS A 86 9.92 7.92 16.30
N GLU A 87 10.12 8.74 15.27
CA GLU A 87 10.53 10.12 15.47
C GLU A 87 9.47 10.92 16.26
N ALA A 88 9.92 11.75 17.20
CA ALA A 88 9.04 12.58 18.03
C ALA A 88 8.16 13.55 17.21
N ILE A 89 8.56 13.86 15.97
CA ILE A 89 7.80 14.71 15.07
C ILE A 89 6.42 14.15 14.74
N PHE A 90 6.27 12.82 14.67
CA PHE A 90 5.00 12.17 14.39
C PHE A 90 3.99 12.29 15.54
N HIS A 91 4.44 12.72 16.71
CA HIS A 91 3.56 13.07 17.83
C HIS A 91 3.17 14.56 17.84
N LYS A 92 3.74 15.39 16.95
CA LYS A 92 3.27 16.78 16.81
C LYS A 92 1.84 16.78 16.28
N GLY A 93 1.03 17.72 16.78
CA GLY A 93 -0.42 17.72 16.59
C GLY A 93 -1.18 16.92 17.65
N GLN A 94 -0.53 15.96 18.34
CA GLN A 94 -1.13 15.18 19.43
C GLN A 94 -0.86 15.78 20.82
N SER A 95 -0.29 16.99 20.89
CA SER A 95 0.04 17.62 22.16
C SER A 95 -1.22 17.97 22.96
N LYS A 96 -1.22 17.66 24.26
CA LYS A 96 -2.29 18.06 25.20
C LYS A 96 -2.63 19.55 25.10
N ARG A 97 -1.63 20.41 24.85
CA ARG A 97 -1.85 21.85 24.66
C ARG A 97 -2.74 22.16 23.45
N ILE A 98 -2.49 21.51 22.31
CA ILE A 98 -3.24 21.73 21.06
C ILE A 98 -4.66 21.16 21.22
N TRP A 99 -4.78 19.97 21.82
CA TRP A 99 -6.07 19.36 22.11
C TRP A 99 -6.91 20.20 23.07
N ASN A 100 -6.31 20.80 24.10
CA ASN A 100 -7.02 21.70 25.01
C ASN A 100 -7.56 22.95 24.29
N GLU A 101 -6.78 23.56 23.40
CA GLU A 101 -7.27 24.67 22.57
C GLU A 101 -8.37 24.22 21.61
N LEU A 102 -8.25 23.03 21.01
CA LEU A 102 -9.30 22.46 20.15
C LEU A 102 -10.60 22.26 20.93
N TYR A 103 -10.56 21.62 22.10
CA TYR A 103 -11.76 21.41 22.93
C TYR A 103 -12.40 22.72 23.38
N LYS A 104 -11.59 23.73 23.69
CA LYS A 104 -12.07 25.07 24.00
C LYS A 104 -12.80 25.71 22.81
N VAL A 105 -12.27 25.57 21.59
CA VAL A 105 -12.93 26.07 20.38
C VAL A 105 -14.24 25.32 20.13
N ILE A 106 -14.25 24.00 20.27
CA ILE A 106 -15.46 23.17 20.10
C ILE A 106 -16.56 23.61 21.08
N ASP A 107 -16.22 23.77 22.36
CA ASP A 107 -17.18 24.16 23.40
C ASP A 107 -17.71 25.60 23.24
N SER A 108 -16.92 26.48 22.63
CA SER A 108 -17.32 27.88 22.37
C SER A 108 -18.00 28.11 21.02
N SER A 109 -18.03 27.10 20.14
CA SER A 109 -18.56 27.22 18.78
C SER A 109 -19.93 26.57 18.64
N ASP A 110 -20.88 27.28 18.02
CA ASP A 110 -22.19 26.70 17.70
C ASP A 110 -22.13 25.75 16.50
N VAL A 111 -21.22 26.01 15.54
CA VAL A 111 -21.00 25.20 14.34
C VAL A 111 -19.52 24.98 14.14
N VAL A 112 -19.13 23.70 14.03
CA VAL A 112 -17.75 23.29 13.73
C VAL A 112 -17.67 22.84 12.27
N ILE A 113 -16.78 23.46 11.50
CA ILE A 113 -16.52 23.09 10.11
C ILE A 113 -15.27 22.20 10.06
N HIS A 114 -15.42 20.98 9.57
CA HIS A 114 -14.28 20.11 9.28
C HIS A 114 -13.81 20.36 7.85
N VAL A 115 -12.67 21.04 7.71
CA VAL A 115 -12.02 21.27 6.41
C VAL A 115 -11.23 20.02 6.03
N LEU A 116 -11.58 19.41 4.90
CA LEU A 116 -10.89 18.24 4.35
C LEU A 116 -10.23 18.60 3.02
N ASP A 117 -9.12 17.92 2.71
CA ASP A 117 -8.51 18.00 1.39
C ASP A 117 -9.23 17.03 0.44
N ALA A 118 -9.68 17.53 -0.72
CA ALA A 118 -10.41 16.75 -1.71
C ALA A 118 -9.56 15.64 -2.37
N ARG A 119 -8.22 15.71 -2.28
CA ARG A 119 -7.32 14.70 -2.85
C ARG A 119 -7.39 13.36 -2.12
N ASP A 120 -7.55 13.41 -0.80
CA ASP A 120 -7.63 12.24 0.08
C ASP A 120 -8.40 12.61 1.37
N PRO A 121 -9.74 12.69 1.31
CA PRO A 121 -10.56 13.14 2.45
C PRO A 121 -10.50 12.17 3.63
N GLU A 122 -10.21 10.88 3.39
CA GLU A 122 -10.09 9.88 4.44
C GLU A 122 -8.72 9.94 5.13
N GLY A 123 -7.64 10.08 4.35
CA GLY A 123 -6.26 10.11 4.86
C GLY A 123 -5.80 11.46 5.45
N THR A 124 -6.48 12.57 5.13
CA THR A 124 -6.06 13.92 5.57
C THR A 124 -6.58 14.33 6.95
N ARG A 125 -7.19 13.41 7.72
CA ARG A 125 -7.69 13.66 9.08
C ARG A 125 -6.60 13.80 10.17
N GLY A 126 -5.32 13.87 9.78
CA GLY A 126 -4.19 14.15 10.67
C GLY A 126 -2.87 14.24 9.90
N VAL A 127 -2.35 15.45 9.69
CA VAL A 127 -1.17 15.66 8.84
C VAL A 127 -0.01 16.28 9.61
N VAL A 128 1.19 15.76 9.35
CA VAL A 128 2.47 16.26 9.85
C VAL A 128 3.18 17.07 8.77
N ARG A 129 3.86 18.15 9.16
CA ARG A 129 4.62 19.01 8.21
C ARG A 129 5.92 18.34 7.77
N VAL A 130 6.18 18.36 6.46
CA VAL A 130 7.36 17.76 5.79
C VAL A 130 8.70 18.34 6.27
N GLU A 131 8.76 19.63 6.60
CA GLU A 131 10.00 20.36 6.95
C GLU A 131 10.77 19.73 8.12
N HIS A 132 10.08 18.99 8.98
CA HIS A 132 10.62 18.44 10.23
C HIS A 132 10.79 16.92 10.21
N VAL A 133 10.58 16.28 9.06
CA VAL A 133 10.84 14.85 8.88
C VAL A 133 12.35 14.63 8.74
N SER A 134 12.91 13.74 9.56
CA SER A 134 14.37 13.51 9.58
C SER A 134 14.81 12.69 8.36
N ASN A 135 14.08 11.60 8.08
CA ASN A 135 14.34 10.69 6.95
C ASN A 135 13.23 10.78 5.88
N PRO A 136 13.21 11.84 5.05
CA PRO A 136 12.17 12.07 4.04
C PRO A 136 12.19 11.05 2.89
N GLU A 137 13.34 10.45 2.58
CA GLU A 137 13.54 9.49 1.50
C GLU A 137 12.63 8.25 1.63
N GLN A 138 12.39 7.77 2.86
CA GLN A 138 11.55 6.60 3.13
C GLN A 138 10.09 6.78 2.64
N TYR A 139 9.60 8.02 2.58
CA TYR A 139 8.21 8.32 2.21
C TYR A 139 8.01 8.48 0.69
N ILE A 140 9.09 8.49 -0.09
CA ILE A 140 8.99 8.67 -1.54
C ILE A 140 8.35 7.44 -2.19
N ALA A 141 8.63 6.22 -1.70
CA ALA A 141 8.00 5.00 -2.18
C ALA A 141 6.46 5.07 -2.09
N ASP A 142 5.93 5.43 -0.93
CA ASP A 142 4.48 5.60 -0.73
C ASP A 142 3.88 6.74 -1.57
N MET A 143 4.66 7.80 -1.82
CA MET A 143 4.23 8.90 -2.68
C MET A 143 4.15 8.47 -4.16
N LEU A 144 5.08 7.63 -4.62
CA LEU A 144 5.07 7.09 -5.98
C LEU A 144 3.83 6.22 -6.25
N THR A 145 3.38 5.42 -5.28
CA THR A 145 2.16 4.60 -5.46
C THR A 145 0.90 5.44 -5.64
N LYS A 146 0.85 6.64 -5.05
CA LYS A 146 -0.28 7.57 -5.18
C LYS A 146 -0.26 8.41 -6.46
N CYS A 147 0.89 8.52 -7.12
CA CYS A 147 1.07 9.39 -8.27
C CYS A 147 1.18 8.60 -9.57
N GLU A 148 0.45 8.98 -10.61
CA GLU A 148 0.69 8.42 -11.94
C GLU A 148 2.07 8.83 -12.45
N ARG A 149 2.85 7.87 -12.97
CA ARG A 149 4.19 8.09 -13.52
C ARG A 149 4.23 9.23 -14.54
N LYS A 150 3.22 9.32 -15.40
CA LYS A 150 3.07 10.37 -16.43
C LYS A 150 3.12 11.78 -15.84
N HIS A 151 2.58 11.98 -14.63
CA HIS A 151 2.58 13.28 -13.96
C HIS A 151 3.95 13.63 -13.39
N LEU A 152 4.66 12.65 -12.84
CA LEU A 152 6.02 12.81 -12.33
C LEU A 152 7.02 13.11 -13.45
N GLU A 153 6.99 12.34 -14.53
CA GLU A 153 7.87 12.52 -15.70
C GLU A 153 7.63 13.91 -16.34
N ARG A 154 6.38 14.38 -16.40
CA ARG A 154 6.09 15.72 -16.91
C ARG A 154 6.60 16.83 -15.98
N THR A 155 6.42 16.67 -14.67
CA THR A 155 6.70 17.74 -13.69
C THR A 155 8.20 17.92 -13.48
N TYR A 156 8.95 16.82 -13.45
CA TYR A 156 10.38 16.84 -13.22
C TYR A 156 11.22 16.65 -14.47
N GLU A 157 10.59 16.32 -15.62
CA GLU A 157 11.24 16.06 -16.92
C GLU A 157 12.34 15.00 -16.84
N VAL A 158 12.18 14.07 -15.92
CA VAL A 158 13.02 12.87 -15.76
C VAL A 158 12.30 11.68 -16.37
N LYS A 159 13.05 10.73 -16.92
CA LYS A 159 12.55 9.48 -17.51
C LYS A 159 13.50 8.35 -17.16
N GLY A 160 13.03 7.10 -17.30
CA GLY A 160 13.91 5.93 -17.28
C GLY A 160 14.22 5.34 -15.89
N TRP A 161 13.49 5.70 -14.83
CA TRP A 161 13.52 4.93 -13.58
C TRP A 161 12.70 3.65 -13.69
N SER A 162 13.01 2.68 -12.82
CA SER A 162 12.39 1.36 -12.73
C SER A 162 10.86 1.39 -12.75
N LYS A 163 10.25 0.44 -13.48
CA LYS A 163 8.79 0.34 -13.62
C LYS A 163 8.20 -0.47 -12.46
N PHE A 164 7.88 0.21 -11.37
CA PHE A 164 7.24 -0.42 -10.21
C PHE A 164 5.78 -0.87 -10.46
N GLU A 165 5.19 -0.53 -11.61
CA GLU A 165 3.83 -0.98 -11.98
C GLU A 165 3.78 -2.48 -12.34
N GLU A 166 4.90 -3.02 -12.83
CA GLU A 166 5.01 -4.42 -13.26
C GLU A 166 5.36 -5.32 -12.05
N ASP A 167 6.30 -4.88 -11.20
CA ASP A 167 6.75 -5.62 -10.01
C ASP A 167 6.79 -4.71 -8.75
N PRO A 168 6.02 -5.01 -7.70
CA PRO A 168 6.01 -4.24 -6.45
C PRO A 168 7.35 -4.22 -5.70
N GLU A 169 8.17 -5.25 -5.86
CA GLU A 169 9.51 -5.33 -5.24
C GLU A 169 10.48 -4.27 -5.79
N LEU A 170 10.21 -3.75 -6.99
CA LEU A 170 11.02 -2.68 -7.59
C LEU A 170 10.67 -1.30 -7.05
N LEU A 171 9.67 -1.16 -6.17
CA LEU A 171 9.22 0.14 -5.65
C LEU A 171 10.33 0.89 -4.91
N GLU A 172 11.08 0.19 -4.05
CA GLU A 172 12.18 0.81 -3.30
C GLU A 172 13.30 1.27 -4.25
N LYS A 173 13.68 0.42 -5.21
CA LYS A 173 14.70 0.75 -6.22
C LYS A 173 14.26 1.93 -7.09
N ALA A 174 13.00 1.94 -7.53
CA ALA A 174 12.42 3.02 -8.31
C ALA A 174 12.42 4.34 -7.52
N SER A 175 12.19 4.29 -6.20
CA SER A 175 12.22 5.49 -5.35
C SER A 175 13.62 6.11 -5.27
N LEU A 176 14.67 5.29 -5.10
CA LEU A 176 16.06 5.74 -5.05
C LEU A 176 16.52 6.29 -6.40
N GLU A 177 16.27 5.56 -7.49
CA GLU A 177 16.60 6.01 -8.86
C GLU A 177 15.90 7.33 -9.20
N PHE A 178 14.63 7.48 -8.78
CA PHE A 178 13.87 8.71 -9.00
C PHE A 178 14.48 9.91 -8.28
N ILE A 179 14.89 9.75 -7.02
CA ILE A 179 15.58 10.78 -6.24
C ILE A 179 16.91 11.13 -6.89
N GLU A 180 17.71 10.13 -7.27
CA GLU A 180 19.01 10.30 -7.91
C GLU A 180 18.91 11.08 -9.22
N LEU A 181 17.98 10.70 -10.11
CA LEU A 181 17.78 11.37 -11.39
C LEU A 181 17.42 12.86 -11.21
N ILE A 182 16.59 13.17 -10.21
CA ILE A 182 16.21 14.54 -9.90
C ILE A 182 17.41 15.31 -9.32
N ALA A 183 18.16 14.71 -8.40
CA ALA A 183 19.33 15.31 -7.78
C ALA A 183 20.39 15.69 -8.83
N ARG A 184 20.73 14.74 -9.72
CA ARG A 184 21.70 14.94 -10.80
C ARG A 184 21.23 16.01 -11.79
N ARG A 185 19.96 16.00 -12.17
CA ARG A 185 19.40 17.00 -13.09
C ARG A 185 19.36 18.40 -12.48
N GLN A 186 19.02 18.53 -11.21
CA GLN A 186 18.98 19.82 -10.51
C GLN A 186 20.35 20.31 -10.04
N GLY A 187 21.39 19.48 -10.15
CA GLY A 187 22.72 19.79 -9.63
C GLY A 187 22.79 19.84 -8.10
N ARG A 188 21.84 19.20 -7.40
CA ARG A 188 21.82 19.08 -5.95
C ARG A 188 22.66 17.88 -5.53
N LEU A 189 23.97 18.07 -5.53
CA LEU A 189 24.96 17.06 -5.18
C LEU A 189 25.75 17.54 -3.95
N LEU A 190 26.03 16.61 -3.05
CA LEU A 190 26.94 16.80 -1.92
C LEU A 190 28.40 16.84 -2.40
N LYS A 191 29.30 17.24 -1.50
CA LYS A 191 30.74 17.25 -1.77
C LYS A 191 31.20 15.83 -2.05
N GLY A 192 31.74 15.59 -3.25
CA GLY A 192 32.11 14.25 -3.72
C GLY A 192 31.26 13.75 -4.88
N GLY A 193 30.23 14.51 -5.29
CA GLY A 193 29.37 14.15 -6.43
C GLY A 193 28.26 13.16 -6.09
N GLU A 194 28.04 12.91 -4.81
CA GLU A 194 26.95 12.11 -4.28
C GLU A 194 25.62 12.89 -4.33
N PRO A 195 24.51 12.29 -4.77
CA PRO A 195 23.19 12.91 -4.73
C PRO A 195 22.75 13.36 -3.32
N ASP A 196 22.17 14.56 -3.18
CA ASP A 196 21.51 14.98 -1.93
C ASP A 196 20.11 14.36 -1.80
N GLU A 197 20.05 13.14 -1.28
CA GLU A 197 18.81 12.37 -1.18
C GLU A 197 17.77 13.04 -0.27
N SER A 198 18.15 13.42 0.95
CA SER A 198 17.21 13.97 1.93
C SER A 198 16.72 15.37 1.54
N GLY A 199 17.58 16.22 0.95
CA GLY A 199 17.19 17.55 0.48
C GLY A 199 16.22 17.48 -0.70
N VAL A 200 16.49 16.61 -1.68
CA VAL A 200 15.61 16.38 -2.83
C VAL A 200 14.29 15.75 -2.39
N SER A 201 14.32 14.79 -1.47
CA SER A 201 13.11 14.15 -0.93
C SER A 201 12.19 15.15 -0.22
N LYS A 202 12.74 16.07 0.59
CA LYS A 202 11.97 17.17 1.20
C LYS A 202 11.34 18.08 0.15
N GLN A 203 12.06 18.37 -0.93
CA GLN A 203 11.52 19.17 -2.04
C GLN A 203 10.35 18.44 -2.71
N ILE A 204 10.51 17.15 -3.02
CA ILE A 204 9.48 16.34 -3.69
C ILE A 204 8.21 16.23 -2.83
N LEU A 205 8.35 15.94 -1.53
CA LEU A 205 7.22 15.85 -0.61
C LEU A 205 6.49 17.18 -0.42
N ASN A 206 7.22 18.31 -0.44
CA ASN A 206 6.61 19.63 -0.44
C ASN A 206 5.85 19.92 -1.73
N ASP A 207 6.42 19.56 -2.89
CA ASP A 207 5.78 19.72 -4.19
C ASP A 207 4.51 18.85 -4.33
N PHE A 208 4.52 17.65 -3.73
CA PHE A 208 3.36 16.77 -3.59
C PHE A 208 2.24 17.41 -2.75
N ASN A 209 2.58 17.92 -1.56
CA ASN A 209 1.60 18.55 -0.67
C ASN A 209 1.04 19.87 -1.21
N ARG A 210 1.88 20.66 -1.89
CA ARG A 210 1.49 21.94 -2.53
C ARG A 210 0.67 21.75 -3.81
N GLY A 211 0.57 20.53 -4.33
CA GLY A 211 -0.21 20.22 -5.53
C GLY A 211 0.49 20.57 -6.84
N LYS A 212 1.83 20.71 -6.83
CA LYS A 212 2.61 20.83 -8.07
C LYS A 212 2.55 19.54 -8.89
N ILE A 213 2.45 18.41 -8.20
CA ILE A 213 2.26 17.08 -8.77
C ILE A 213 0.77 16.75 -8.68
N PRO A 214 0.07 16.60 -9.82
CA PRO A 214 -1.33 16.19 -9.82
C PRO A 214 -1.48 14.74 -9.34
N TRP A 215 -2.29 14.53 -8.32
CA TRP A 215 -2.68 13.22 -7.81
C TRP A 215 -4.05 13.29 -7.13
N PHE A 216 -4.74 12.16 -7.04
CA PHE A 216 -6.03 12.03 -6.34
C PHE A 216 -6.29 10.57 -5.97
N THR A 217 -6.97 10.33 -4.85
CA THR A 217 -7.51 9.02 -4.50
C THR A 217 -8.87 8.85 -5.16
N ALA A 218 -9.10 7.71 -5.83
CA ALA A 218 -10.40 7.41 -6.42
C ALA A 218 -11.45 7.25 -5.30
N PRO A 219 -12.65 7.84 -5.46
CA PRO A 219 -13.73 7.60 -4.51
C PRO A 219 -14.12 6.12 -4.53
N PRO A 220 -14.72 5.61 -3.45
CA PRO A 220 -15.38 4.31 -3.47
C PRO A 220 -16.33 4.21 -4.67
N LYS A 221 -16.40 3.03 -5.30
CA LYS A 221 -17.29 2.81 -6.44
C LYS A 221 -18.74 2.88 -5.95
N ASP A 222 -19.58 3.63 -6.65
CA ASP A 222 -21.03 3.61 -6.42
C ASP A 222 -21.54 2.18 -6.75
N GLU A 223 -22.23 1.53 -5.80
CA GLU A 223 -22.84 0.20 -6.01
C GLU A 223 -24.18 0.29 -6.78
N GLU A 224 -24.79 1.47 -6.82
CA GLU A 224 -26.05 1.70 -7.53
C GLU A 224 -25.80 2.06 -9.00
N GLU A 225 -26.40 1.30 -9.92
CA GLU A 225 -26.47 1.69 -11.33
C GLU A 225 -27.33 2.96 -11.47
N ARG A 226 -26.68 4.12 -11.57
CA ARG A 226 -27.37 5.37 -11.89
C ARG A 226 -28.01 5.26 -13.28
N THR A 227 -29.34 5.19 -13.31
CA THR A 227 -30.18 5.20 -14.53
C THR A 227 -30.28 6.57 -15.21
N GLY A 228 -29.44 7.53 -14.83
CA GLY A 228 -29.39 8.87 -15.42
C GLY A 228 -28.37 8.97 -16.55
N GLU A 229 -28.73 9.64 -17.65
CA GLU A 229 -27.78 9.96 -18.72
C GLU A 229 -26.62 10.82 -18.18
N ASP A 230 -25.44 10.23 -18.01
CA ASP A 230 -24.22 10.95 -17.65
C ASP A 230 -23.86 11.91 -18.79
N LYS A 231 -24.15 13.22 -18.61
CA LYS A 231 -23.80 14.28 -19.57
C LYS A 231 -22.30 14.35 -19.89
N LYS A 232 -21.44 13.72 -19.07
CA LYS A 232 -19.99 13.56 -19.30
C LYS A 232 -19.59 12.19 -19.86
N ALA A 233 -20.51 11.24 -20.05
CA ALA A 233 -20.22 9.94 -20.66
C ALA A 233 -19.64 10.07 -22.07
N GLY A 234 -20.12 11.05 -22.85
CA GLY A 234 -19.56 11.35 -24.17
C GLY A 234 -18.08 11.73 -24.12
N TYR A 235 -17.66 12.52 -23.11
CA TYR A 235 -16.26 12.88 -22.91
C TYR A 235 -15.41 11.70 -22.41
N LYS A 236 -15.96 10.85 -21.52
CA LYS A 236 -15.29 9.62 -21.07
C LYS A 236 -15.08 8.63 -22.22
N ARG A 237 -16.10 8.38 -23.04
CA ARG A 237 -16.02 7.52 -24.24
C ARG A 237 -15.01 8.05 -25.26
N LYS A 238 -15.05 9.35 -25.56
CA LYS A 238 -14.11 9.97 -26.51
C LYS A 238 -12.65 9.95 -26.00
N ARG A 239 -12.44 10.01 -24.68
CA ARG A 239 -11.12 9.86 -24.05
C ARG A 239 -10.63 8.42 -24.09
N ALA A 240 -11.51 7.44 -23.81
CA ALA A 240 -11.20 6.02 -23.91
C ALA A 240 -10.84 5.62 -25.35
N GLU A 241 -11.64 6.03 -26.34
CA GLU A 241 -11.38 5.78 -27.75
C GLU A 241 -10.05 6.41 -28.22
N LYS A 242 -9.69 7.59 -27.69
CA LYS A 242 -8.39 8.21 -27.97
C LYS A 242 -7.23 7.43 -27.34
N ALA A 243 -7.42 6.91 -26.12
CA ALA A 243 -6.41 6.08 -25.44
C ALA A 243 -6.19 4.76 -26.18
N GLU A 244 -7.26 4.08 -26.60
CA GLU A 244 -7.19 2.85 -27.41
C GLU A 244 -6.48 3.09 -28.75
N ARG A 245 -6.80 4.20 -29.42
CA ARG A 245 -6.08 4.59 -30.66
C ARG A 245 -4.60 4.86 -30.42
N GLU A 246 -4.22 5.40 -29.27
CA GLU A 246 -2.80 5.60 -28.93
C GLU A 246 -2.10 4.27 -28.60
N ILE A 247 -2.77 3.35 -27.88
CA ILE A 247 -2.25 2.00 -27.61
C ILE A 247 -2.07 1.22 -28.92
N ALA A 248 -3.07 1.22 -29.79
CA ALA A 248 -3.00 0.56 -31.10
C ALA A 248 -1.93 1.18 -32.02
N LYS A 249 -1.64 2.49 -31.88
CA LYS A 249 -0.52 3.13 -32.59
C LYS A 249 0.83 2.66 -32.05
N LYS A 250 0.98 2.52 -30.73
CA LYS A 250 2.22 2.02 -30.11
C LYS A 250 2.48 0.56 -30.51
N GLN A 251 1.46 -0.29 -30.46
CA GLN A 251 1.55 -1.68 -30.91
C GLN A 251 1.96 -1.78 -32.38
N LYS A 252 1.34 -0.98 -33.27
CA LYS A 252 1.75 -0.93 -34.69
C LYS A 252 3.18 -0.45 -34.91
N ILE A 253 3.73 0.36 -34.01
CA ILE A 253 5.12 0.81 -34.08
C ILE A 253 6.04 -0.33 -33.61
N GLU A 254 5.70 -1.01 -32.51
CA GLU A 254 6.41 -2.19 -32.02
C GLU A 254 6.41 -3.33 -33.05
N ASP A 255 5.27 -3.63 -33.67
CA ASP A 255 5.16 -4.66 -34.72
C ASP A 255 6.03 -4.34 -35.94
N LYS A 256 6.13 -3.05 -36.32
CA LYS A 256 6.98 -2.61 -37.42
C LYS A 256 8.46 -2.76 -37.09
N ILE A 257 8.84 -2.37 -35.86
CA ILE A 257 10.20 -2.50 -35.37
C ILE A 257 10.61 -3.99 -35.34
N ASN A 258 9.75 -4.87 -34.82
CA ASN A 258 10.00 -6.31 -34.79
C ASN A 258 10.09 -6.93 -36.18
N ALA A 259 9.26 -6.48 -37.13
CA ALA A 259 9.31 -6.95 -38.52
C ALA A 259 10.57 -6.45 -39.25
N GLU A 260 11.12 -5.30 -38.87
CA GLU A 260 12.38 -4.77 -39.40
C GLU A 260 13.57 -5.59 -38.86
N TYR A 261 13.60 -5.89 -37.55
CA TYR A 261 14.60 -6.78 -36.96
C TYR A 261 14.55 -8.21 -37.53
N ALA A 262 13.37 -8.77 -37.77
CA ALA A 262 13.25 -10.11 -38.37
C ALA A 262 13.80 -10.18 -39.81
N LYS A 263 13.66 -9.09 -40.58
CA LYS A 263 14.24 -9.00 -41.93
C LYS A 263 15.76 -8.86 -41.89
N GLU A 264 16.29 -8.08 -40.94
CA GLU A 264 17.73 -8.00 -40.72
C GLU A 264 18.31 -9.36 -40.30
N GLU A 265 17.62 -10.13 -39.46
CA GLU A 265 18.04 -11.49 -39.09
C GLU A 265 17.99 -12.49 -40.28
N GLU A 266 16.98 -12.40 -41.15
CA GLU A 266 16.90 -13.24 -42.36
C GLU A 266 17.97 -12.87 -43.40
N GLU A 267 18.31 -11.58 -43.56
CA GLU A 267 19.39 -11.12 -44.44
C GLU A 267 20.77 -11.57 -43.92
N ILE A 268 20.99 -11.51 -42.59
CA ILE A 268 22.22 -11.99 -41.96
C ILE A 268 22.35 -13.52 -42.10
N ASN A 269 21.27 -14.28 -41.88
CA ASN A 269 21.29 -15.74 -42.03
C ASN A 269 21.45 -16.19 -43.50
N GLY A 270 20.85 -15.45 -44.45
CA GLY A 270 21.03 -15.69 -45.88
C GLY A 270 22.48 -15.52 -46.35
N GLN A 271 23.20 -14.54 -45.79
CA GLN A 271 24.62 -14.33 -46.09
C GLN A 271 25.54 -15.39 -45.47
N VAL A 272 25.14 -16.05 -44.38
CA VAL A 272 25.91 -17.18 -43.81
C VAL A 272 25.76 -18.44 -44.66
N ASP A 273 24.55 -18.71 -45.20
CA ASP A 273 24.28 -19.87 -46.06
C ASP A 273 24.88 -19.79 -47.46
N GLU A 274 25.10 -18.59 -48.01
CA GLU A 274 25.83 -18.39 -49.27
C GLU A 274 27.34 -18.63 -49.09
N ASN A 275 27.92 -18.17 -47.97
CA ASN A 275 29.33 -18.41 -47.67
C ASN A 275 29.63 -19.90 -47.39
N GLU A 276 28.70 -20.68 -46.82
CA GLU A 276 28.89 -22.13 -46.63
C GLU A 276 28.75 -22.98 -47.91
N LYS A 277 28.16 -22.42 -48.98
CA LYS A 277 28.00 -23.12 -50.27
C LYS A 277 29.19 -22.90 -51.21
N GLU A 278 29.88 -21.76 -51.12
CA GLU A 278 31.13 -21.53 -51.85
C GLU A 278 32.26 -22.45 -51.34
N ASP A 279 32.36 -22.67 -50.01
CA ASP A 279 33.36 -23.57 -49.41
C ASP A 279 33.18 -25.07 -49.75
N LYS A 280 32.05 -25.47 -50.33
CA LYS A 280 31.77 -26.86 -50.74
C LYS A 280 31.98 -27.12 -52.24
N GLN A 281 32.20 -26.09 -53.06
CA GLN A 281 32.54 -26.27 -54.49
C GLN A 281 34.05 -26.43 -54.75
N ASP A 282 34.92 -26.06 -53.80
CA ASP A 282 36.38 -26.19 -53.93
C ASP A 282 36.96 -27.55 -53.44
N LYS A 283 36.12 -28.56 -53.20
CA LYS A 283 36.54 -29.89 -52.71
C LYS A 283 36.08 -31.10 -53.54
N ASN A 284 35.92 -30.94 -54.85
CA ASN A 284 35.79 -32.09 -55.79
C ASN A 284 36.79 -32.00 -56.94
#